data_AF-A0A2W2D029-F1
#
_entry.id   AF-A0A2W2D029-F1
#
_cell.length_a   1.000
_cell.length_b   1.000
_cell.length_c   1.000
_cell.angle_alpha   90.00
_cell.angle_beta   90.00
_cell.angle_gamma   90.00
#
_symmetry.space_group_name_H-M   'P 1'
#
loop_
_entity.id
_entity.type
_entity.pdbx_description
1 polymer ?
#
loop_
_entity_poly.entity_id
_entity_poly.type
_entity_poly.pdbx_seq_one_letter_code
_entity_poly.pdbx_strand_id
1 'polypeptide(L)'
;MVERRRAERLDQPRESRGVRLPRFDPEAFGRWSEAIARGMGTAHFIVYMTVVITSWFAWNTLAPAHLRFDPYTFTFLTLVLSLQASYAAPLILLAQNRQADRDRLTMEEDRRRAGMQKADTEYLAREIAALRNAIGEVATRDFLRSELARLAEELDEAGQRRQRLERRQQERVTQRTGGGEGLDEPRDELDGD
;
A
#
# COMPACT_ATOMS: atom_id res chain seq x y z
N MET A 1 51.89 40.31 -40.84
CA MET A 1 50.88 40.11 -39.78
C MET A 1 49.61 39.64 -40.47
N VAL A 2 49.20 38.39 -40.29
CA VAL A 2 48.02 37.81 -40.93
C VAL A 2 46.90 37.74 -39.90
N GLU A 3 45.92 38.62 -40.02
CA GLU A 3 44.68 38.56 -39.23
C GLU A 3 43.89 37.30 -39.62
N ARG A 4 43.83 36.35 -38.70
CA ARG A 4 42.90 35.21 -38.80
C ARG A 4 41.50 35.69 -38.46
N ARG A 5 40.66 35.97 -39.48
CA ARG A 5 39.20 36.02 -39.29
C ARG A 5 38.75 34.64 -38.80
N ARG A 6 38.27 34.57 -37.56
CA ARG A 6 37.60 33.38 -37.01
C ARG A 6 36.38 33.09 -37.89
N ALA A 7 36.37 31.92 -38.52
CA ALA A 7 35.19 31.40 -39.17
C ALA A 7 34.09 31.18 -38.13
N GLU A 8 32.97 31.90 -38.26
CA GLU A 8 31.73 31.59 -37.56
C GLU A 8 31.29 30.19 -37.99
N ARG A 9 31.30 29.26 -37.04
CA ARG A 9 30.90 27.87 -37.25
C ARG A 9 29.39 27.83 -37.45
N LEU A 10 28.96 27.45 -38.64
CA LEU A 10 27.56 27.28 -39.09
C LEU A 10 26.81 26.10 -38.44
N ASP A 11 27.36 25.53 -37.37
CA ASP A 11 26.90 24.28 -36.75
C ASP A 11 26.17 24.50 -35.42
N GLN A 12 25.86 25.76 -35.08
CA GLN A 12 25.05 26.08 -33.91
C GLN A 12 23.63 26.40 -34.38
N PRO A 13 22.61 25.63 -33.95
CA PRO A 13 21.23 25.96 -34.25
C PRO A 13 20.96 27.36 -33.72
N ARG A 14 20.63 28.26 -34.64
CA ARG A 14 20.35 29.67 -34.39
C ARG A 14 19.19 29.73 -33.39
N GLU A 15 19.48 30.02 -32.12
CA GLU A 15 18.45 30.15 -31.08
C GLU A 15 17.43 31.17 -31.58
N SER A 16 16.20 30.68 -31.84
CA SER A 16 15.10 31.55 -32.20
C SER A 16 14.96 32.55 -31.06
N ARG A 17 15.05 33.84 -31.39
CA ARG A 17 14.90 34.93 -30.45
C ARG A 17 13.45 34.89 -29.97
N GLY A 18 13.20 34.05 -28.97
CA GLY A 18 11.88 33.72 -28.47
C GLY A 18 11.19 34.99 -27.99
N VAL A 19 10.04 35.26 -28.57
CA VAL A 19 9.11 36.26 -28.04
C VAL A 19 8.86 35.90 -26.57
N ARG A 20 9.24 36.79 -25.64
CA ARG A 20 8.90 36.63 -24.23
C ARG A 20 7.40 36.83 -24.09
N LEU A 21 6.61 35.76 -24.29
CA LEU A 21 5.24 35.78 -23.82
C LEU A 21 5.27 35.91 -22.29
N PRO A 22 4.38 36.73 -21.69
CA PRO A 22 4.22 36.75 -20.25
C PRO A 22 3.89 35.32 -19.79
N ARG A 23 4.69 34.80 -18.84
CA ARG A 23 4.42 33.50 -18.22
C ARG A 23 3.09 33.61 -17.49
N PHE A 24 2.03 33.09 -18.10
CA PHE A 24 0.79 32.80 -17.39
C PHE A 24 1.13 31.83 -16.27
N ASP A 25 0.74 32.16 -15.04
CA ASP A 25 0.98 31.35 -13.87
C ASP A 25 -0.05 30.21 -13.80
N PRO A 26 0.33 28.96 -14.15
CA PRO A 26 -0.59 27.84 -14.18
C PRO A 26 -1.13 27.50 -12.79
N GLU A 27 -0.44 27.91 -11.71
CA GLU A 27 -0.89 27.65 -10.33
C GLU A 27 -2.08 28.53 -9.95
N ALA A 28 -2.08 29.81 -10.37
CA ALA A 28 -3.21 30.71 -10.17
C ALA A 28 -4.45 30.24 -10.92
N PHE A 29 -4.29 29.84 -12.17
CA PHE A 29 -5.37 29.27 -12.99
C PHE A 29 -5.86 27.93 -12.42
N GLY A 30 -4.96 27.10 -11.89
CA GLY A 30 -5.28 25.81 -11.28
C GLY A 30 -6.21 25.93 -10.07
N ARG A 31 -5.91 26.87 -9.16
CA ARG A 31 -6.74 27.15 -7.97
C ARG A 31 -8.10 27.74 -8.33
N TRP A 32 -8.14 28.67 -9.29
CA TRP A 32 -9.39 29.27 -9.76
C TRP A 32 -10.28 28.22 -10.44
N SER A 33 -9.68 27.36 -11.27
CA SER A 33 -10.37 26.24 -11.91
C SER A 33 -10.88 25.20 -10.92
N GLU A 34 -10.19 24.98 -9.80
CA GLU A 34 -10.66 24.07 -8.74
C GLU A 34 -11.88 24.64 -8.00
N ALA A 35 -11.89 25.95 -7.72
CA ALA A 35 -13.05 26.63 -7.16
C ALA A 35 -14.27 26.54 -8.09
N ILE A 36 -14.06 26.77 -9.39
CA ILE A 36 -15.11 26.66 -10.41
C ILE A 36 -15.59 25.21 -10.56
N ALA A 37 -14.69 24.23 -10.55
CA ALA A 37 -15.07 22.82 -10.65
C ALA A 37 -15.95 22.38 -9.47
N ARG A 38 -15.63 22.81 -8.24
CA ARG A 38 -16.48 22.57 -7.06
C ARG A 38 -17.83 23.29 -7.17
N GLY A 39 -17.85 24.49 -7.75
CA GLY A 39 -19.08 25.27 -7.97
C GLY A 39 -20.00 24.70 -9.05
N MET A 40 -19.48 24.32 -10.22
CA MET A 40 -20.26 23.79 -11.36
C MET A 40 -20.82 22.39 -11.11
N GLY A 41 -20.13 21.54 -10.34
CA GLY A 41 -20.59 20.18 -10.05
C GLY A 41 -21.74 20.12 -9.04
N THR A 42 -22.13 21.25 -8.45
CA THR A 42 -23.13 21.31 -7.39
C THR A 42 -24.46 21.85 -7.95
N ALA A 43 -25.59 21.24 -7.59
CA ALA A 43 -26.95 21.67 -7.99
C ALA A 43 -27.26 23.16 -7.69
N HIS A 44 -26.50 23.77 -6.78
CA HIS A 44 -26.58 25.20 -6.43
C HIS A 44 -26.35 26.15 -7.63
N PHE A 45 -25.49 25.80 -8.60
CA PHE A 45 -25.26 26.66 -9.77
C PHE A 45 -26.51 26.83 -10.63
N ILE A 46 -27.24 25.74 -10.86
CA ILE A 46 -28.48 25.74 -11.65
C ILE A 46 -29.53 26.58 -10.93
N VAL A 47 -29.69 26.39 -9.61
CA VAL A 47 -30.65 27.17 -8.81
C VAL A 47 -30.34 28.67 -8.88
N TYR A 48 -29.07 29.06 -8.71
CA TYR A 48 -28.66 30.47 -8.81
C TYR A 48 -28.97 31.05 -10.20
N MET A 49 -28.64 30.34 -11.27
CA MET A 49 -28.92 30.80 -12.64
C MET A 49 -30.43 30.93 -12.91
N THR A 50 -31.24 29.98 -12.44
CA THR A 50 -32.71 30.09 -12.53
C THR A 50 -33.21 31.33 -11.79
N VAL A 51 -32.75 31.58 -10.56
CA VAL A 51 -33.15 32.76 -9.78
C VAL A 51 -32.78 34.06 -10.50
N VAL A 52 -31.59 34.16 -11.08
CA VAL A 52 -31.17 35.36 -11.83
C VAL A 52 -32.06 35.58 -13.05
N ILE A 53 -32.32 34.54 -13.86
CA ILE A 53 -33.17 34.64 -15.05
C ILE A 53 -34.61 35.01 -14.65
N THR A 54 -35.17 34.34 -13.65
CA THR A 54 -36.52 34.63 -13.16
C THR A 54 -36.63 36.04 -12.58
N SER A 55 -35.62 36.50 -11.85
CA SER A 55 -35.58 37.86 -11.30
C SER A 55 -35.50 38.91 -12.41
N TRP A 56 -34.71 38.68 -13.46
CA TRP A 56 -34.64 39.56 -14.63
C TRP A 56 -35.96 39.63 -15.38
N PHE A 57 -36.59 38.47 -15.58
CA PHE A 57 -37.91 38.37 -16.21
C PHE A 57 -38.98 39.10 -15.38
N ALA A 58 -39.01 38.86 -14.07
CA ALA A 58 -39.93 39.51 -13.15
C ALA A 58 -39.74 41.03 -13.17
N TRP A 59 -38.49 41.51 -13.06
CA TRP A 59 -38.17 42.93 -13.13
C TRP A 59 -38.71 43.58 -14.40
N ASN A 60 -38.40 43.02 -15.58
CA ASN A 60 -38.82 43.61 -16.85
C ASN A 60 -40.33 43.47 -17.13
N THR A 61 -41.01 42.51 -16.51
CA THR A 61 -42.46 42.33 -16.65
C THR A 61 -43.26 43.22 -15.70
N LEU A 62 -42.86 43.27 -14.43
CA LEU A 62 -43.56 43.99 -13.36
C LEU A 62 -43.15 45.47 -13.29
N ALA A 63 -42.00 45.86 -13.85
CA ALA A 63 -41.57 47.26 -13.85
C ALA A 63 -42.50 48.15 -14.72
N PRO A 64 -42.74 49.40 -14.28
CA PRO A 64 -43.39 50.42 -15.10
C PRO A 64 -42.66 50.63 -16.43
N ALA A 65 -43.38 51.00 -17.50
CA ALA A 65 -42.82 51.10 -18.85
C ALA A 65 -41.57 52.00 -19.00
N HIS A 66 -41.37 52.96 -18.08
CA HIS A 66 -40.21 53.86 -18.05
C HIS A 66 -38.96 53.26 -17.37
N LEU A 67 -39.09 52.15 -16.64
CA LEU A 67 -37.98 51.44 -15.96
C LEU A 67 -37.69 50.05 -16.58
N ARG A 68 -38.40 49.68 -17.64
CA ARG A 68 -38.15 48.43 -18.37
C ARG A 68 -36.85 48.57 -19.15
N PHE A 69 -35.83 47.87 -18.69
CA PHE A 69 -34.51 47.87 -19.33
C PHE A 69 -34.50 47.00 -20.59
N ASP A 70 -35.33 45.95 -20.64
CA ASP A 70 -35.41 44.96 -21.71
C ASP A 70 -36.91 44.71 -22.10
N PRO A 71 -37.44 45.43 -23.10
CA PRO A 71 -38.84 45.30 -23.58
C PRO A 71 -39.16 43.90 -24.17
N TYR A 72 -40.40 43.70 -24.65
CA TYR A 72 -41.10 42.41 -24.93
C TYR A 72 -40.43 41.37 -25.88
N THR A 73 -39.14 41.46 -26.16
CA THR A 73 -38.36 40.43 -26.88
C THR A 73 -37.19 39.90 -26.05
N PHE A 74 -36.94 40.46 -24.87
CA PHE A 74 -35.79 40.13 -24.00
C PHE A 74 -34.46 40.05 -24.78
N THR A 75 -34.22 41.02 -25.65
CA THR A 75 -33.09 41.01 -26.58
C THR A 75 -31.77 41.05 -25.82
N PHE A 76 -31.69 41.85 -24.75
CA PHE A 76 -30.47 41.92 -23.94
C PHE A 76 -30.20 40.61 -23.22
N LEU A 77 -31.21 40.00 -22.59
CA LEU A 77 -31.07 38.69 -21.96
C LEU A 77 -30.57 37.64 -22.96
N THR A 78 -31.14 37.63 -24.17
CA THR A 78 -30.76 36.70 -25.24
C THR A 78 -29.33 36.92 -25.72
N LEU A 79 -28.90 38.19 -25.87
CA LEU A 79 -27.53 38.52 -26.24
C LEU A 79 -26.54 38.07 -25.16
N VAL A 80 -26.85 38.29 -23.88
CA VAL A 80 -25.98 37.86 -22.78
C VAL A 80 -25.91 36.35 -22.70
N LEU A 81 -27.03 35.63 -22.82
CA LEU A 81 -27.05 34.17 -22.79
C LEU A 81 -26.29 33.55 -23.97
N SER A 82 -26.40 34.13 -25.17
CA SER A 82 -25.65 33.64 -26.33
C SER A 82 -24.14 33.88 -26.18
N LEU A 83 -23.73 35.04 -25.65
CA LEU A 83 -22.34 35.32 -25.31
C LEU A 83 -21.82 34.35 -24.23
N GLN A 84 -22.61 34.11 -23.18
CA GLN A 84 -22.26 33.18 -22.10
C GLN A 84 -21.97 31.78 -22.65
N ALA A 85 -22.84 31.27 -23.53
CA ALA A 85 -22.63 29.96 -24.16
C ALA A 85 -21.37 29.94 -25.03
N SER A 86 -21.11 31.01 -25.79
CA SER A 86 -19.92 31.12 -26.64
C SER A 86 -18.60 31.09 -25.86
N TYR A 87 -18.53 31.78 -24.71
CA TYR A 87 -17.33 31.79 -23.86
C TYR A 87 -17.22 30.55 -22.96
N ALA A 88 -18.33 29.85 -22.69
CA ALA A 88 -18.30 28.60 -21.94
C ALA A 88 -17.53 27.50 -22.69
N ALA A 89 -17.72 27.37 -24.00
CA ALA A 89 -17.07 26.34 -24.81
C ALA A 89 -15.52 26.29 -24.67
N PRO A 90 -14.77 27.40 -24.86
CA PRO A 90 -13.32 27.38 -24.69
C PRO A 90 -12.91 27.13 -23.23
N LEU A 91 -13.62 27.70 -22.25
CA LEU A 91 -13.33 27.44 -20.83
C LEU A 91 -13.52 25.96 -20.45
N ILE A 92 -14.57 25.32 -20.97
CA ILE A 92 -14.83 23.90 -20.78
C ILE A 92 -13.69 23.09 -21.41
N LEU A 93 -13.22 23.46 -22.61
CA LEU A 93 -12.12 22.78 -23.29
C LEU A 93 -10.81 22.87 -22.48
N LEU A 94 -10.50 24.06 -21.92
CA LEU A 94 -9.37 24.25 -21.00
C LEU A 94 -9.50 23.38 -19.73
N ALA A 95 -10.71 23.33 -19.15
CA ALA A 95 -10.97 22.49 -17.98
C ALA A 95 -10.83 21.00 -18.30
N GLN A 96 -11.31 20.56 -19.47
CA GLN A 96 -11.21 19.19 -19.97
C GLN A 96 -9.76 18.79 -20.25
N ASN A 97 -8.95 19.64 -20.90
CA ASN A 97 -7.53 19.36 -21.10
C ASN A 97 -6.81 19.13 -19.76
N ARG A 98 -7.09 19.97 -18.76
CA ARG A 98 -6.52 19.81 -17.42
C ARG A 98 -7.02 18.57 -16.67
N GLN A 99 -8.25 18.12 -16.94
CA GLN A 99 -8.75 16.84 -16.41
C GLN A 99 -8.01 15.69 -17.10
N ALA A 100 -7.92 15.68 -18.43
CA ALA A 100 -7.23 14.66 -19.20
C ALA A 100 -5.74 14.55 -18.83
N ASP A 101 -5.05 15.66 -18.57
CA ASP A 101 -3.67 15.65 -18.10
C ASP A 101 -3.52 14.97 -16.72
N ARG A 102 -4.42 15.27 -15.77
CA ARG A 102 -4.44 14.62 -14.46
C ARG A 102 -4.80 13.14 -14.55
N ASP A 103 -5.76 12.80 -15.39
CA ASP A 103 -6.17 11.41 -15.62
C ASP A 103 -5.02 10.62 -16.21
N ARG A 104 -4.29 11.19 -17.17
CA ARG A 104 -3.08 10.58 -17.74
C ARG A 104 -2.02 10.31 -16.70
N LEU A 105 -1.69 11.30 -15.85
CA LEU A 105 -0.72 11.12 -14.77
C LEU A 105 -1.15 10.02 -13.79
N THR A 106 -2.43 10.01 -13.42
CA THR A 106 -3.00 8.98 -12.54
C THR A 106 -2.88 7.59 -13.16
N MET A 107 -3.15 7.45 -14.46
CA MET A 107 -3.03 6.19 -15.19
C MET A 107 -1.58 5.72 -15.33
N GLU A 108 -0.64 6.64 -15.53
CA GLU A 108 0.80 6.32 -15.56
C GLU A 108 1.30 5.83 -14.19
N GLU A 109 0.86 6.49 -13.12
CA GLU A 109 1.19 6.08 -11.76
C GLU A 109 0.57 4.71 -11.41
N ASP A 110 -0.69 4.48 -11.78
CA ASP A 110 -1.36 3.20 -11.55
C ASP A 110 -0.65 2.05 -12.28
N ARG A 111 -0.26 2.24 -13.54
CA ARG A 111 0.56 1.26 -14.28
C ARG A 111 1.88 0.97 -13.59
N ARG A 112 2.57 1.98 -13.07
CA ARG A 112 3.82 1.80 -12.33
C ARG A 112 3.59 1.00 -11.05
N ARG A 113 2.54 1.32 -10.29
CA ARG A 113 2.14 0.59 -9.08
C ARG A 113 1.77 -0.85 -9.38
N ALA A 114 1.05 -1.11 -10.46
CA ALA A 114 0.70 -2.47 -10.90
C ALA A 114 1.95 -3.29 -11.26
N GLY A 115 2.92 -2.66 -11.94
CA GLY A 115 4.22 -3.28 -12.23
C GLY A 115 5.00 -3.68 -10.96
N MET A 116 5.06 -2.78 -9.98
CA MET A 116 5.71 -3.06 -8.69
C MET A 116 4.99 -4.17 -7.92
N GLN A 117 3.65 -4.12 -7.81
CA GLN A 117 2.85 -5.16 -7.15
C GLN A 117 3.04 -6.54 -7.80
N LYS A 118 3.14 -6.59 -9.14
CA LYS A 118 3.42 -7.82 -9.86
C LYS A 118 4.80 -8.38 -9.49
N ALA A 119 5.83 -7.54 -9.49
CA ALA A 119 7.19 -7.95 -9.12
C ALA A 119 7.27 -8.43 -7.66
N ASP A 120 6.61 -7.73 -6.72
CA ASP A 120 6.56 -8.14 -5.31
C ASP A 120 5.85 -9.49 -5.16
N THR A 121 4.76 -9.71 -5.89
CA THR A 121 4.04 -10.99 -5.88
C THR A 121 4.90 -12.11 -6.44
N GLU A 122 5.62 -11.88 -7.55
CA GLU A 122 6.54 -12.87 -8.12
C GLU A 122 7.71 -13.17 -7.18
N TYR A 123 8.23 -12.16 -6.47
CA TYR A 123 9.26 -12.32 -5.46
C TYR A 123 8.76 -13.18 -4.29
N LEU A 124 7.61 -12.82 -3.70
CA LEU A 124 7.00 -13.57 -2.61
C LEU A 124 6.67 -15.02 -3.02
N ALA A 125 6.16 -15.24 -4.24
CA ALA A 125 5.90 -16.58 -4.74
C ALA A 125 7.18 -17.42 -4.86
N ARG A 126 8.28 -16.81 -5.32
CA ARG A 126 9.59 -17.48 -5.38
C ARG A 126 10.13 -17.79 -3.99
N GLU A 127 9.99 -16.86 -3.06
CA GLU A 127 10.44 -17.02 -1.68
C GLU A 127 9.64 -18.12 -0.97
N ILE A 128 8.32 -18.16 -1.16
CA ILE A 128 7.45 -19.23 -0.63
C ILE A 128 7.83 -20.58 -1.25
N ALA A 129 8.14 -20.64 -2.54
CA ALA A 129 8.57 -21.88 -3.17
C ALA A 129 9.92 -22.38 -2.62
N ALA A 130 10.88 -21.46 -2.41
CA ALA A 130 12.15 -21.78 -1.78
C ALA A 130 11.97 -22.26 -0.33
N LEU A 131 11.15 -21.56 0.46
CA LEU A 131 10.78 -21.94 1.82
C LEU A 131 10.10 -23.32 1.86
N ARG A 132 9.18 -23.60 0.93
CA ARG A 132 8.50 -24.90 0.82
C ARG A 132 9.47 -26.03 0.58
N ASN A 133 10.45 -25.84 -0.31
CA ASN A 133 11.47 -26.86 -0.58
C ASN A 133 12.38 -27.07 0.63
N ALA A 134 12.85 -25.99 1.27
CA ALA A 134 13.66 -26.08 2.49
C ALA A 134 12.93 -26.80 3.64
N ILE A 135 11.64 -26.49 3.85
CA ILE A 135 10.80 -27.21 4.82
C ILE A 135 10.61 -28.67 4.39
N GLY A 136 10.40 -28.94 3.10
CA GLY A 136 10.26 -30.29 2.57
C GLY A 136 11.48 -31.17 2.83
N GLU A 137 12.69 -30.61 2.75
CA GLU A 137 13.94 -31.32 3.04
C GLU A 137 14.09 -31.62 4.55
N VAL A 138 13.82 -30.63 5.42
CA VAL A 138 13.98 -30.78 6.88
C VAL A 138 12.85 -31.62 7.50
N ALA A 139 11.65 -31.59 6.92
CA ALA A 139 10.49 -32.36 7.37
C ALA A 139 10.31 -33.67 6.59
N THR A 140 11.39 -34.27 6.08
CA THR A 140 11.28 -35.61 5.48
C THR A 140 10.74 -36.55 6.57
N ARG A 141 9.64 -37.25 6.28
CA ARG A 141 8.95 -38.15 7.24
C ARG A 141 9.93 -39.09 7.96
N ASP A 142 10.96 -39.55 7.25
CA ASP A 142 11.97 -40.45 7.79
C ASP A 142 12.93 -39.76 8.76
N PHE A 143 13.27 -38.47 8.56
CA PHE A 143 14.05 -37.68 9.52
C PHE A 143 13.24 -37.37 10.78
N LEU A 144 11.99 -36.93 10.63
CA LEU A 144 11.08 -36.72 11.76
C LEU A 144 10.84 -38.03 12.52
N ARG A 145 10.67 -39.15 11.80
CA ARG A 145 10.55 -40.48 12.40
C ARG A 145 11.83 -40.91 13.10
N SER A 146 13.00 -40.70 12.51
CA SER A 146 14.27 -41.07 13.13
C SER A 146 14.54 -40.26 14.39
N GLU A 147 14.25 -38.95 14.37
CA GLU A 147 14.50 -38.10 15.54
C GLU A 147 13.47 -38.33 16.65
N LEU A 148 12.20 -38.57 16.30
CA LEU A 148 11.20 -39.02 17.29
C LEU A 148 11.53 -40.40 17.87
N ALA A 149 12.00 -41.35 17.04
CA ALA A 149 12.42 -42.66 17.51
C ALA A 149 13.63 -42.55 18.44
N ARG A 150 14.63 -41.73 18.08
CA ARG A 150 15.82 -41.47 18.88
C ARG A 150 15.47 -40.86 20.24
N LEU A 151 14.58 -39.87 20.27
CA LEU A 151 14.07 -39.27 21.51
C LEU A 151 13.28 -40.28 22.36
N ALA A 152 12.47 -41.14 21.72
CA ALA A 152 11.74 -42.20 22.43
C ALA A 152 12.69 -43.23 23.07
N GLU A 153 13.75 -43.61 22.36
CA GLU A 153 14.80 -44.52 22.85
C GLU A 153 15.58 -43.90 24.02
N GLU A 154 15.96 -42.62 23.93
CA GLU A 154 16.61 -41.90 25.03
C GLU A 154 15.74 -41.85 26.30
N LEU A 155 14.43 -41.65 26.13
CA LEU A 155 13.47 -41.66 27.24
C LEU A 155 13.32 -43.05 27.87
N ASP A 156 13.26 -44.11 27.05
CA ASP A 156 13.14 -45.48 27.55
C ASP A 156 14.41 -45.91 28.30
N GLU A 157 15.59 -45.62 27.74
CA GLU A 157 16.86 -45.82 28.44
C GLU A 157 16.94 -45.05 29.76
N ALA A 158 16.47 -43.80 29.79
CA ALA A 158 16.42 -43.02 31.02
C ALA A 158 15.49 -43.65 32.06
N GLY A 159 14.35 -44.21 31.63
CA GLY A 159 13.43 -44.97 32.47
C GLY A 159 14.06 -46.25 33.03
N GLN A 160 14.73 -47.03 32.17
CA GLN A 160 15.44 -48.24 32.58
C GLN A 160 16.60 -47.96 33.54
N ARG A 161 17.35 -46.87 33.31
CA ARG A 161 18.40 -46.39 34.23
C ARG A 161 17.82 -46.09 35.61
N ARG A 162 16.66 -45.42 35.68
CA ARG A 162 15.95 -45.17 36.96
C ARG A 162 15.53 -46.48 37.64
N GLN A 163 14.89 -47.40 36.93
CA GLN A 163 14.50 -48.70 37.50
C GLN A 163 15.68 -49.55 37.99
N ARG A 164 16.82 -49.56 37.28
CA ARG A 164 18.02 -50.28 37.72
C ARG A 164 18.59 -49.70 39.01
N LEU A 165 18.57 -48.38 39.15
CA LEU A 165 18.99 -47.70 40.38
C LEU A 165 18.06 -48.05 41.55
N GLU A 166 16.75 -48.08 41.31
CA GLU A 166 15.74 -48.51 42.29
C GLU A 166 15.93 -49.98 42.71
N ARG A 167 16.14 -50.90 41.75
CA ARG A 167 16.45 -52.31 42.07
C ARG A 167 17.74 -52.46 42.87
N ARG A 168 18.81 -51.75 42.51
CA ARG A 168 20.07 -51.78 43.28
C ARG A 168 19.89 -51.22 44.69
N GLN A 169 19.03 -50.22 44.87
CA GLN A 169 18.66 -49.75 46.21
C GLN A 169 17.88 -50.83 46.97
N GLN A 170 16.88 -51.48 46.35
CA GLN A 170 16.12 -52.56 46.98
C GLN A 170 17.01 -53.75 47.36
N GLU A 171 17.91 -54.20 46.48
CA GLU A 171 18.86 -55.26 46.77
C GLU A 171 19.78 -54.90 47.94
N ARG A 172 20.30 -53.66 47.98
CA ARG A 172 21.08 -53.17 49.12
C ARG A 172 20.27 -53.13 50.42
N VAL A 173 18.99 -52.78 50.34
CA VAL A 173 18.08 -52.80 51.50
C VAL A 173 17.85 -54.23 51.96
N THR A 174 17.54 -55.16 51.06
CA THR A 174 17.32 -56.58 51.38
C THR A 174 18.56 -57.26 51.94
N GLN A 175 19.75 -56.99 51.41
CA GLN A 175 21.02 -57.52 51.96
C GLN A 175 21.30 -56.99 53.36
N ARG A 176 20.92 -55.74 53.65
CA ARG A 176 21.06 -55.13 54.97
C ARG A 176 20.05 -55.69 55.97
N THR A 177 18.89 -56.14 55.51
CA THR A 177 17.88 -56.82 56.33
C THR A 177 18.19 -58.31 56.55
N GLY A 178 18.76 -59.00 55.55
CA GLY A 178 19.06 -60.45 55.61
C GLY A 178 20.40 -60.82 56.26
N GLY A 179 21.33 -59.86 56.45
CA GLY A 179 22.61 -60.09 57.12
C GLY A 179 22.57 -60.02 58.65
N GLY A 180 21.39 -60.01 59.27
CA GLY A 180 21.21 -59.82 60.71
C GLY A 180 20.91 -61.08 61.54
N GLU A 181 20.68 -62.25 60.93
CA GLU A 181 20.35 -63.49 61.64
C GLU A 181 21.42 -64.57 61.39
N GLY A 182 22.34 -64.74 62.35
CA GLY A 182 23.29 -65.86 62.32
C GLY A 182 24.60 -65.64 63.07
N LEU A 183 24.55 -65.19 64.33
CA LEU A 183 25.69 -65.27 65.25
C LEU A 183 25.18 -65.60 66.66
N ASP A 184 25.06 -66.90 66.97
CA ASP A 184 25.04 -67.53 68.30
C ASP A 184 25.29 -69.03 68.02
N GLU A 185 26.21 -69.80 68.63
CA GLU A 185 26.86 -69.77 69.94
C GLU A 185 28.00 -70.86 69.89
N PRO A 186 29.18 -70.70 70.51
CA PRO A 186 30.14 -71.79 70.67
C PRO A 186 29.87 -72.55 71.99
N ARG A 187 29.73 -73.88 71.93
CA ARG A 187 29.69 -74.73 73.13
C ARG A 187 31.03 -75.39 73.36
N ASP A 188 31.73 -74.90 74.38
CA ASP A 188 32.79 -75.59 75.11
C ASP A 188 32.17 -76.61 76.09
N GLU A 189 32.75 -77.82 76.18
CA GLU A 189 32.86 -78.69 77.37
C GLU A 189 33.62 -79.96 76.93
N LEU A 190 34.94 -80.08 77.14
CA LEU A 190 35.71 -80.50 78.34
C LEU A 190 35.61 -81.99 78.72
N ASP A 191 36.77 -82.65 78.60
CA ASP A 191 37.38 -83.78 79.34
C ASP A 191 36.54 -84.92 79.94
N GLY A 192 37.06 -86.14 79.73
CA GLY A 192 36.89 -87.27 80.65
C GLY A 192 37.13 -88.64 80.02
N ASP A 193 38.31 -89.22 80.31
CA ASP A 193 38.81 -90.62 80.16
C ASP A 193 37.96 -91.68 79.44
#